data_AF-A0A7S0RYW5-F1
#
_entry.id   AF-A0A7S0RYW5-F1
#
_cell.length_a   1.000
_cell.length_b   1.000
_cell.length_c   1.000
_cell.angle_alpha   90.00
_cell.angle_beta   90.00
_cell.angle_gamma   90.00
#
_symmetry.space_group_name_H-M   'P 1'
#
loop_
_entity.id
_entity.type
_entity.pdbx_description
1 polymer ?
#
loop_
_entity_poly.entity_id
_entity_poly.type
_entity_poly.pdbx_seq_one_letter_code
_entity_poly.pdbx_strand_id
1 'polypeptide(L)'
;MASDGAHAHKRLHSVKTQTITSNGWKITTRKGPIISDHHVDEFRQAVGCGEGVRALPEMLFSSSRVTLEHEASGLALDFTAADALKGWVSEALPPLQVKVAQEWQRARRHEIEAQKAVQLEYDWTFTTPYTGTVVPTQRAHEPTGPGDVGHYSSSSSSTASGSGGAGDAQAPVQAQVQLPEWEETSEQIDRALLMERDPILFFDEVVLYESDLDDNGVAQMSAKLRVMPRAWLLLLRFWLRVDGCMVRVREARLFCRTDSAEARSRIIREVKWCEGEFGTLRAAGAPGDGPAYADGDAASGVFQAVAPTGLKHFALSKLTMPTKTSHA
;
A
#
# COMPACT_ATOMS: atom_id res chain seq x y z
N MET A 1 -4.41 55.50 -12.07
CA MET A 1 -5.35 54.37 -12.19
C MET A 1 -4.54 53.10 -12.13
N ALA A 2 -4.45 52.50 -10.95
CA ALA A 2 -3.78 51.23 -10.73
C ALA A 2 -4.78 50.11 -11.06
N SER A 3 -4.38 49.16 -11.90
CA SER A 3 -5.12 47.91 -12.11
C SER A 3 -4.39 46.81 -11.35
N ASP A 4 -5.01 46.36 -10.26
CA ASP A 4 -4.62 45.20 -9.49
C ASP A 4 -4.67 43.93 -10.36
N GLY A 5 -3.50 43.33 -10.58
CA GLY A 5 -3.38 41.95 -11.06
C GLY A 5 -3.54 41.00 -9.87
N ALA A 6 -4.72 40.38 -9.77
CA ALA A 6 -4.97 39.34 -8.77
C ALA A 6 -4.06 38.12 -9.00
N HIS A 7 -3.09 37.93 -8.13
CA HIS A 7 -2.36 36.67 -8.01
C HIS A 7 -3.29 35.59 -7.46
N ALA A 8 -3.72 34.67 -8.32
CA ALA A 8 -4.38 33.44 -7.90
C ALA A 8 -3.37 32.57 -7.13
N HIS A 9 -3.51 32.52 -5.80
CA HIS A 9 -2.77 31.59 -4.95
C HIS A 9 -3.10 30.14 -5.36
N LYS A 10 -2.17 29.48 -6.04
CA LYS A 10 -2.18 28.03 -6.27
C LYS A 10 -2.14 27.35 -4.89
N ARG A 11 -3.27 26.78 -4.46
CA ARG A 11 -3.37 26.06 -3.18
C ARG A 11 -2.44 24.84 -3.25
N LEU A 12 -1.25 24.94 -2.66
CA LEU A 12 -0.37 23.78 -2.46
C LEU A 12 -1.17 22.76 -1.65
N HIS A 13 -1.43 21.58 -2.21
CA HIS A 13 -2.05 20.49 -1.47
C HIS A 13 -1.08 20.06 -0.38
N SER A 14 -1.33 20.48 0.85
CA SER A 14 -0.43 20.21 1.97
C SER A 14 -0.46 18.71 2.31
N VAL A 15 0.71 18.12 2.44
CA VAL A 15 0.90 16.83 3.11
C VAL A 15 0.31 16.91 4.52
N LYS A 16 -0.57 15.98 4.87
CA LYS A 16 -1.10 15.83 6.23
C LYS A 16 -0.42 14.65 6.89
N THR A 17 0.14 14.86 8.07
CA THR A 17 0.77 13.81 8.88
C THR A 17 0.07 13.74 10.22
N GLN A 18 -0.24 12.53 10.68
CA GLN A 18 -0.73 12.27 12.02
C GLN A 18 0.13 11.19 12.66
N THR A 19 0.39 11.32 13.96
CA THR A 19 1.19 10.36 14.72
C THR A 19 0.55 10.09 16.06
N ILE A 20 0.54 8.81 16.46
CA ILE A 20 0.21 8.38 17.81
C ILE A 20 1.32 7.46 18.32
N THR A 21 1.72 7.64 19.57
CA THR A 21 2.57 6.68 20.28
C THR A 21 1.73 5.93 21.29
N SER A 22 1.75 4.59 21.23
CA SER A 22 0.99 3.72 22.13
C SER A 22 1.76 2.42 22.37
N ASN A 23 1.98 2.07 23.64
CA ASN A 23 2.52 0.78 24.07
C ASN A 23 3.81 0.31 23.35
N GLY A 24 4.78 1.21 23.14
CA GLY A 24 6.05 0.91 22.46
C GLY A 24 5.97 0.91 20.93
N TRP A 25 4.84 1.36 20.38
CA TRP A 25 4.65 1.59 18.95
C TRP A 25 4.46 3.08 18.68
N LYS A 26 5.23 3.62 17.75
CA LYS A 26 4.98 4.93 17.16
C LYS A 26 4.39 4.74 15.77
N ILE A 27 3.15 5.15 15.62
CA ILE A 27 2.36 4.91 14.43
C ILE A 27 2.12 6.24 13.73
N THR A 28 2.54 6.33 12.47
CA THR A 28 2.45 7.55 11.66
C THR A 28 1.70 7.27 10.38
N THR A 29 0.74 8.14 10.06
CA THR A 29 0.07 8.16 8.77
C THR A 29 0.37 9.46 8.07
N ARG A 30 0.61 9.37 6.76
CA ARG A 30 0.90 10.51 5.90
C ARG A 30 0.02 10.43 4.67
N LYS A 31 -0.63 11.54 4.35
CA LYS A 31 -1.47 11.68 3.16
C LYS A 31 -0.96 12.83 2.33
N GLY A 32 -0.49 12.51 1.13
CA GLY A 32 -0.03 13.50 0.16
C GLY A 32 -1.03 13.72 -0.97
N PRO A 33 -0.75 14.69 -1.86
CA PRO A 33 -1.48 14.83 -3.11
C PRO A 33 -1.13 13.71 -4.09
N ILE A 34 -1.91 13.64 -5.18
CA ILE A 34 -1.52 12.88 -6.38
C ILE A 34 -0.18 13.42 -6.88
N ILE A 35 0.69 12.50 -7.31
CA ILE A 35 2.01 12.83 -7.87
C ILE A 35 1.85 13.81 -9.05
N SER A 36 2.76 14.79 -9.14
CA SER A 36 2.80 15.70 -10.28
C SER A 36 3.43 15.02 -11.49
N ASP A 37 2.98 15.36 -12.70
CA ASP A 37 3.52 14.88 -13.98
C ASP A 37 5.06 14.90 -14.05
N HIS A 38 5.70 15.93 -13.49
CA HIS A 38 7.16 16.08 -13.46
C HIS A 38 7.92 14.93 -12.77
N HIS A 39 7.28 14.21 -11.85
CA HIS A 39 7.90 13.13 -11.07
C HIS A 39 7.41 11.74 -11.50
N VAL A 40 6.45 11.65 -12.42
CA VAL A 40 5.83 10.40 -12.85
C VAL A 40 6.84 9.48 -13.53
N ASP A 41 7.66 10.01 -14.43
CA ASP A 41 8.65 9.20 -15.17
C ASP A 41 9.75 8.67 -14.25
N GLU A 42 10.23 9.49 -13.32
CA GLU A 42 11.23 9.08 -12.32
C GLU A 42 10.64 8.01 -11.38
N PHE A 43 9.38 8.18 -10.95
CA PHE A 43 8.69 7.18 -10.13
C PHE A 43 8.48 5.87 -10.90
N ARG A 44 8.11 5.94 -12.17
CA ARG A 44 7.95 4.77 -13.06
C ARG A 44 9.24 3.97 -13.14
N GLN A 45 10.37 4.64 -13.32
CA GLN A 45 11.70 4.00 -13.32
C GLN A 45 12.02 3.36 -11.97
N ALA A 46 11.76 4.05 -10.85
CA ALA A 46 12.03 3.56 -9.50
C ALA A 46 11.22 2.30 -9.13
N VAL A 47 10.03 2.13 -9.69
CA VAL A 47 9.17 0.95 -9.48
C VAL A 47 9.57 -0.22 -10.39
N GLY A 48 10.43 0.00 -11.38
CA GLY A 48 10.86 -1.03 -12.34
C GLY A 48 9.91 -1.20 -13.54
N CYS A 49 9.06 -0.20 -13.81
CA CYS A 49 8.27 -0.15 -15.03
C CYS A 49 9.16 0.34 -16.19
N GLY A 50 9.71 -0.58 -16.99
CA GLY A 50 10.59 -0.27 -18.13
C GLY A 50 9.91 0.42 -19.33
N GLU A 51 10.69 0.70 -20.38
CA GLU A 51 10.30 1.48 -21.59
C GLU A 51 9.16 0.86 -22.42
N GLY A 52 8.82 -0.41 -22.18
CA GLY A 52 7.62 -1.06 -22.73
C GLY A 52 6.41 -0.74 -21.86
N VAL A 53 5.74 0.38 -22.14
CA VAL A 53 4.50 0.91 -21.53
C VAL A 53 3.92 0.05 -20.41
N ARG A 54 4.10 0.48 -19.17
CA ARG A 54 3.22 0.16 -18.05
C ARG A 54 2.67 1.49 -17.55
N ALA A 55 1.39 1.77 -17.83
CA ALA A 55 0.71 2.92 -17.24
C ALA A 55 0.81 2.82 -15.71
N LEU A 56 0.89 3.95 -15.02
CA LEU A 56 0.75 3.98 -13.56
C LEU A 56 -0.73 4.28 -13.24
N PRO A 57 -1.21 3.98 -12.03
CA PRO A 57 -2.54 4.39 -11.60
C PRO A 57 -2.71 5.91 -11.75
N GLU A 58 -3.87 6.35 -12.25
CA GLU A 58 -4.19 7.76 -12.49
C GLU A 58 -4.06 8.61 -11.22
N MET A 59 -4.51 8.08 -10.10
CA MET A 59 -4.43 8.72 -8.79
C MET A 59 -3.34 8.01 -7.96
N LEU A 60 -2.09 8.32 -8.27
CA LEU A 60 -0.94 7.80 -7.53
C LEU A 60 -0.52 8.76 -6.41
N PHE A 61 -0.64 8.32 -5.15
CA PHE A 61 -0.25 9.11 -3.98
C PHE A 61 1.15 8.72 -3.50
N SER A 62 2.19 9.11 -4.25
CA SER A 62 3.57 8.65 -4.02
C SER A 62 4.12 8.97 -2.63
N SER A 63 3.65 10.06 -2.02
CA SER A 63 4.03 10.53 -0.67
C SER A 63 3.11 10.03 0.45
N SER A 64 2.00 9.35 0.12
CA SER A 64 1.15 8.70 1.12
C SER A 64 1.83 7.46 1.69
N ARG A 65 1.76 7.31 3.02
CA ARG A 65 2.50 6.28 3.75
C ARG A 65 1.83 5.94 5.07
N VAL A 66 1.90 4.67 5.47
CA VAL A 66 1.64 4.25 6.85
C VAL A 66 2.90 3.62 7.39
N THR A 67 3.30 4.01 8.59
CA THR A 67 4.49 3.49 9.26
C THR A 67 4.14 3.08 10.69
N LEU A 68 4.42 1.83 11.04
CA LEU A 68 4.30 1.29 12.40
C LEU A 68 5.71 1.01 12.93
N GLU A 69 6.27 1.94 13.70
CA GLU A 69 7.62 1.82 14.28
C GLU A 69 7.55 1.08 15.63
N HIS A 70 8.29 -0.02 15.77
CA HIS A 70 8.48 -0.70 17.05
C HIS A 70 9.71 -0.14 17.75
N GLU A 71 9.50 0.66 18.79
CA GLU A 71 10.53 1.47 19.42
C GLU A 71 11.70 0.63 19.97
N ALA A 72 11.40 -0.55 20.51
CA ALA A 72 12.41 -1.43 21.11
C ALA A 72 13.33 -2.09 20.07
N SER A 73 12.84 -2.39 18.86
CA SER A 73 13.66 -2.98 17.79
C SER A 73 14.37 -1.93 16.95
N GLY A 74 13.81 -0.72 16.83
CA GLY A 74 14.23 0.25 15.82
C GLY A 74 13.90 -0.19 14.40
N LEU A 75 12.89 -1.06 14.25
CA LEU A 75 12.34 -1.49 12.97
C LEU A 75 10.91 -0.96 12.82
N ALA A 76 10.44 -0.88 11.59
CA ALA A 76 9.10 -0.48 11.25
C ALA A 76 8.46 -1.42 10.22
N LEU A 77 7.15 -1.57 10.29
CA LEU A 77 6.34 -1.99 9.16
C LEU A 77 5.96 -0.74 8.38
N ASP A 78 6.24 -0.76 7.08
CA ASP A 78 6.08 0.39 6.21
C ASP A 78 5.24 0.03 4.99
N PHE A 79 4.32 0.92 4.64
CA PHE A 79 3.32 0.72 3.59
C PHE A 79 3.35 1.90 2.62
N THR A 80 3.83 1.66 1.41
CA THR A 80 4.02 2.69 0.38
C THR A 80 3.41 2.26 -0.96
N ALA A 81 3.01 3.24 -1.77
CA ALA A 81 2.56 2.96 -3.14
C ALA A 81 3.68 2.35 -4.00
N ALA A 82 4.93 2.80 -3.80
CA ALA A 82 6.09 2.32 -4.54
C ALA A 82 6.32 0.81 -4.34
N ASP A 83 6.35 0.33 -3.09
CA ASP A 83 6.57 -1.09 -2.82
C ASP A 83 5.37 -1.95 -3.25
N ALA A 84 4.15 -1.41 -3.11
CA ALA A 84 2.96 -2.08 -3.63
C ALA A 84 3.03 -2.28 -5.15
N LEU A 85 3.43 -1.25 -5.90
CA LEU A 85 3.54 -1.31 -7.35
C LEU A 85 4.74 -2.14 -7.83
N LYS A 86 5.85 -2.19 -7.09
CA LYS A 86 6.94 -3.15 -7.34
C LYS A 86 6.42 -4.59 -7.23
N GLY A 87 5.55 -4.85 -6.24
CA GLY A 87 4.86 -6.13 -6.09
C GLY A 87 4.00 -6.47 -7.30
N TRP A 88 3.21 -5.53 -7.83
CA TRP A 88 2.44 -5.71 -9.06
C TRP A 88 3.36 -5.99 -10.27
N VAL A 89 4.45 -5.23 -10.41
CA VAL A 89 5.42 -5.42 -11.50
C VAL A 89 5.98 -6.83 -11.52
N SER A 90 6.18 -7.41 -10.34
CA SER A 90 6.75 -8.75 -10.12
C SER A 90 5.73 -9.89 -10.22
N GLU A 91 4.45 -9.63 -9.94
CA GLU A 91 3.39 -10.63 -9.88
C GLU A 91 3.11 -11.28 -11.25
N ALA A 92 3.38 -10.55 -12.35
CA ALA A 92 3.27 -11.05 -13.73
C ALA A 92 1.95 -11.81 -14.03
N LEU A 93 0.81 -11.31 -13.51
CA LEU A 93 -0.50 -11.90 -13.81
C LEU A 93 -0.78 -11.86 -15.32
N PRO A 94 -1.52 -12.85 -15.86
CA PRO A 94 -1.95 -12.80 -17.25
C PRO A 94 -2.82 -11.55 -17.48
N PRO A 95 -2.69 -10.87 -18.62
CA PRO A 95 -3.54 -9.73 -18.95
C PRO A 95 -5.02 -10.11 -18.86
N LEU A 96 -5.79 -9.33 -18.09
CA LEU A 96 -7.22 -9.55 -17.98
C LEU A 96 -7.88 -9.17 -19.32
N GLN A 97 -8.43 -10.17 -20.01
CA GLN A 97 -9.21 -9.92 -21.22
C GLN A 97 -10.63 -9.51 -20.85
N VAL A 98 -10.95 -8.23 -21.01
CA VAL A 98 -12.32 -7.74 -20.83
C VAL A 98 -13.18 -8.24 -21.99
N LYS A 99 -14.43 -8.68 -21.71
CA LYS A 99 -15.38 -9.11 -22.76
C LYS A 99 -15.61 -8.03 -23.83
N VAL A 100 -15.60 -6.76 -23.41
CA VAL A 100 -15.65 -5.59 -24.31
C VAL A 100 -14.45 -5.57 -25.26
N ALA A 101 -13.24 -5.91 -24.78
CA ALA A 101 -12.07 -6.03 -25.64
C ALA A 101 -12.24 -7.14 -26.67
N GLN A 102 -12.89 -8.26 -26.32
CA GLN A 102 -13.17 -9.33 -27.29
C GLN A 102 -14.19 -8.89 -28.35
N GLU A 103 -15.26 -8.19 -27.98
CA GLU A 103 -16.26 -7.70 -28.94
C GLU A 103 -15.69 -6.58 -29.82
N TRP A 104 -14.93 -5.65 -29.24
CA TRP A 104 -14.20 -4.59 -29.93
C TRP A 104 -13.15 -5.17 -30.89
N GLN A 105 -12.34 -6.14 -30.45
CA GLN A 105 -11.37 -6.87 -31.29
C GLN A 105 -12.07 -7.62 -32.43
N ARG A 106 -13.20 -8.26 -32.15
CA ARG A 106 -13.95 -9.04 -33.14
C ARG A 106 -14.59 -8.15 -34.20
N ALA A 107 -15.09 -6.97 -33.80
CA ALA A 107 -15.73 -5.97 -34.65
C ALA A 107 -14.72 -5.12 -35.45
N ARG A 108 -13.52 -4.87 -34.91
CA ARG A 108 -12.49 -4.01 -35.51
C ARG A 108 -11.21 -4.76 -35.91
N ARG A 109 -11.29 -6.07 -36.12
CA ARG A 109 -10.16 -6.93 -36.51
C ARG A 109 -9.33 -6.34 -37.66
N HIS A 110 -10.00 -5.84 -38.70
CA HIS A 110 -9.36 -5.22 -39.85
C HIS A 110 -8.68 -3.87 -39.54
N GLU A 111 -9.19 -3.09 -38.58
CA GLU A 111 -8.59 -1.80 -38.18
C GLU A 111 -7.37 -2.01 -37.28
N ILE A 112 -7.44 -2.98 -36.36
CA ILE A 112 -6.34 -3.38 -35.48
C ILE A 112 -5.12 -3.86 -36.29
N GLU A 113 -5.40 -4.66 -37.33
CA GLU A 113 -4.38 -5.21 -38.23
C GLU A 113 -3.78 -4.13 -39.14
N ALA A 114 -4.58 -3.12 -39.54
CA ALA A 114 -4.12 -1.98 -40.33
C ALA A 114 -3.34 -0.93 -39.52
N GLN A 115 -3.67 -0.74 -38.23
CA GLN A 115 -3.07 0.29 -37.37
C GLN A 115 -1.90 -0.22 -36.53
N LYS A 116 -1.53 -1.51 -36.62
CA LYS A 116 -0.55 -2.17 -35.73
C LYS A 116 -0.84 -1.86 -34.26
N ALA A 117 -2.11 -1.86 -33.86
CA ALA A 117 -2.47 -1.60 -32.47
C ALA A 117 -1.86 -2.71 -31.60
N VAL A 118 -0.89 -2.32 -30.77
CA VAL A 118 -0.13 -3.25 -29.93
C VAL A 118 -1.10 -3.84 -28.93
N GLN A 119 -1.28 -5.16 -28.99
CA GLN A 119 -1.98 -5.90 -27.96
C GLN A 119 -1.23 -5.68 -26.65
N LEU A 120 -1.90 -5.15 -25.61
CA LEU A 120 -1.27 -4.94 -24.31
C LEU A 120 -0.78 -6.30 -23.79
N GLU A 121 0.55 -6.47 -23.72
CA GLU A 121 1.19 -7.67 -23.21
C GLU A 121 1.22 -7.72 -21.67
N TYR A 122 0.63 -6.72 -20.98
CA TYR A 122 0.72 -6.57 -19.53
C TYR A 122 -0.65 -6.38 -18.85
N ASP A 123 -0.71 -6.81 -17.59
CA ASP A 123 -1.84 -6.61 -16.69
C ASP A 123 -1.93 -5.15 -16.21
N TRP A 124 -2.94 -4.42 -16.69
CA TRP A 124 -3.21 -3.01 -16.38
C TRP A 124 -4.04 -2.83 -15.09
N THR A 125 -4.31 -3.91 -14.35
CA THR A 125 -5.20 -3.86 -13.18
C THR A 125 -4.49 -3.46 -11.89
N PHE A 126 -3.16 -3.30 -11.89
CA PHE A 126 -2.36 -2.95 -10.71
C PHE A 126 -2.43 -3.95 -9.56
N THR A 127 -2.87 -5.19 -9.83
CA THR A 127 -3.02 -6.22 -8.80
C THR A 127 -1.67 -6.60 -8.21
N THR A 128 -1.55 -6.53 -6.88
CA THR A 128 -0.29 -6.79 -6.18
C THR A 128 -0.45 -7.82 -5.05
N PRO A 129 0.57 -8.66 -4.78
CA PRO A 129 0.63 -9.53 -3.61
C PRO A 129 1.17 -8.81 -2.37
N TYR A 130 1.46 -7.50 -2.46
CA TYR A 130 2.12 -6.73 -1.40
C TYR A 130 1.36 -6.77 -0.07
N THR A 131 2.11 -6.96 1.01
CA THR A 131 1.59 -7.15 2.38
C THR A 131 2.28 -6.27 3.42
N GLY A 132 3.04 -5.26 2.98
CA GLY A 132 3.88 -4.40 3.82
C GLY A 132 5.37 -4.76 3.74
N THR A 133 6.23 -3.78 4.04
CA THR A 133 7.69 -3.92 4.03
C THR A 133 8.23 -3.80 5.46
N VAL A 134 9.15 -4.67 5.88
CA VAL A 134 9.90 -4.46 7.14
C VAL A 134 11.15 -3.66 6.83
N VAL A 135 11.36 -2.54 7.51
CA VAL A 135 12.52 -1.65 7.29
C VAL A 135 13.11 -1.17 8.61
N PRO A 136 14.39 -0.76 8.65
CA PRO A 136 14.90 0.03 9.77
C PRO A 136 14.14 1.35 9.90
N THR A 137 13.88 1.82 11.13
CA THR A 137 13.13 3.08 11.37
C THR A 137 13.74 4.28 10.64
N GLN A 138 15.06 4.32 10.47
CA GLN A 138 15.72 5.39 9.71
C GLN A 138 15.24 5.47 8.25
N ARG A 139 15.13 4.32 7.57
CA ARG A 139 14.57 4.22 6.21
C ARG A 139 13.07 4.51 6.18
N ALA A 140 12.38 4.25 7.29
CA ALA A 140 10.97 4.61 7.45
C ALA A 140 10.72 6.15 7.42
N HIS A 141 11.78 6.96 7.53
CA HIS A 141 11.74 8.41 7.44
C HIS A 141 12.31 8.98 6.13
N GLU A 142 12.92 8.14 5.30
CA GLU A 142 13.44 8.55 4.00
C GLU A 142 12.30 8.81 3.01
N PRO A 143 12.49 9.70 2.02
CA PRO A 143 11.53 9.90 0.95
C PRO A 143 11.19 8.58 0.25
N THR A 144 9.89 8.33 0.03
CA THR A 144 9.42 7.10 -0.63
C THR A 144 9.70 7.06 -2.13
N GLY A 145 10.21 8.16 -2.69
CA GLY A 145 10.61 8.29 -4.08
C GLY A 145 10.44 9.71 -4.62
N PRO A 146 10.49 9.86 -5.95
CA PRO A 146 10.29 11.12 -6.66
C PRO A 146 8.96 11.77 -6.32
N GLY A 147 8.97 13.09 -6.10
CA GLY A 147 7.78 13.84 -5.69
C GLY A 147 7.45 13.76 -4.21
N ASP A 148 8.19 12.97 -3.41
CA ASP A 148 8.14 13.02 -1.96
C ASP A 148 9.03 14.16 -1.40
N VAL A 149 8.68 15.41 -1.72
CA VAL A 149 9.31 16.61 -1.16
C VAL A 149 8.48 17.16 0.00
N GLY A 150 8.45 16.42 1.12
CA GLY A 150 8.04 16.99 2.40
C GLY A 150 9.12 17.95 2.89
N HIS A 151 8.76 19.17 3.28
CA HIS A 151 9.65 20.10 4.00
C HIS A 151 10.12 19.42 5.30
N TYR A 152 11.25 18.73 5.25
CA TYR A 152 11.95 18.28 6.44
C TYR A 152 12.52 19.55 7.09
N SER A 153 12.06 19.90 8.28
CA SER A 153 12.74 20.89 9.10
C SER A 153 14.02 20.27 9.64
N SER A 154 15.04 20.17 8.80
CA SER A 154 16.41 20.00 9.29
C SER A 154 16.83 21.34 9.87
N SER A 155 16.90 21.41 11.19
CA SER A 155 17.67 22.45 11.87
C SER A 155 19.14 22.26 11.48
N SER A 156 19.57 22.96 10.43
CA SER A 156 20.96 23.02 10.03
C SER A 156 21.72 23.89 11.02
N SER A 157 22.34 23.26 12.01
CA SER A 157 23.41 23.86 12.79
C SER A 157 24.59 24.12 11.86
N SER A 158 24.79 25.40 11.56
CA SER A 158 25.95 25.93 10.85
C SER A 158 27.13 26.00 11.82
N THR A 159 28.20 25.25 11.54
CA THR A 159 29.52 25.52 12.12
C THR A 159 30.63 25.29 11.10
N ALA A 160 31.16 26.43 10.68
CA ALA A 160 32.52 26.79 10.30
C ALA A 160 33.56 25.71 9.94
N SER A 161 34.19 26.01 8.81
CA SER A 161 35.50 25.61 8.31
C SER A 161 36.60 25.42 9.37
N GLY A 162 37.30 24.28 9.27
CA GLY A 162 38.57 24.02 9.93
C GLY A 162 39.39 23.02 9.12
N SER A 163 40.46 23.50 8.48
CA SER A 163 41.44 22.71 7.74
C SER A 163 42.39 21.97 8.67
N GLY A 164 42.61 20.67 8.44
CA GLY A 164 43.82 19.98 8.93
C GLY A 164 43.64 18.50 9.27
N GLY A 165 44.51 17.65 8.72
CA GLY A 165 44.84 16.33 9.28
C GLY A 165 44.41 15.14 8.43
N ALA A 166 45.34 14.63 7.62
CA ALA A 166 45.25 13.28 7.06
C ALA A 166 45.45 12.26 8.19
N GLY A 167 44.36 11.62 8.61
CA GLY A 167 44.37 10.43 9.45
C GLY A 167 43.43 9.42 8.81
N ASP A 168 43.89 8.17 8.69
CA ASP A 168 43.08 7.03 8.23
C ASP A 168 41.83 6.87 9.09
N ALA A 169 40.75 7.51 8.67
CA ALA A 169 39.41 7.25 9.18
C ALA A 169 38.86 6.06 8.38
N GLN A 170 39.05 4.86 8.92
CA GLN A 170 38.23 3.72 8.52
C GLN A 170 36.76 4.13 8.67
N ALA A 171 36.07 4.21 7.54
CA ALA A 171 34.63 4.41 7.49
C ALA A 171 33.96 3.40 8.45
N PRO A 172 33.02 3.83 9.30
CA PRO A 172 32.35 2.91 10.20
C PRO A 172 31.70 1.81 9.36
N VAL A 173 32.11 0.57 9.63
CA VAL A 173 31.48 -0.63 9.06
C VAL A 173 30.01 -0.58 9.48
N GLN A 174 29.14 -0.21 8.55
CA GLN A 174 27.70 -0.23 8.79
C GLN A 174 27.31 -1.68 9.06
N ALA A 175 27.01 -2.00 10.32
CA ALA A 175 26.48 -3.30 10.69
C ALA A 175 25.18 -3.52 9.91
N GLN A 176 25.15 -4.53 9.03
CA GLN A 176 23.93 -4.92 8.33
C GLN A 176 22.92 -5.38 9.38
N VAL A 177 21.84 -4.62 9.56
CA VAL A 177 20.75 -5.00 10.46
C VAL A 177 19.99 -6.17 9.82
N GLN A 178 20.09 -7.35 10.41
CA GLN A 178 19.31 -8.50 9.98
C GLN A 178 17.83 -8.25 10.29
N LEU A 179 16.99 -8.24 9.26
CA LEU A 179 15.55 -8.02 9.39
C LEU A 179 14.87 -9.34 9.82
N PRO A 180 13.85 -9.29 10.69
CA PRO A 180 13.06 -10.46 11.04
C PRO A 180 12.25 -10.93 9.82
N GLU A 181 12.03 -12.24 9.73
CA GLU A 181 11.28 -12.88 8.66
C GLU A 181 9.87 -13.26 9.12
N TRP A 182 8.95 -13.32 8.15
CA TRP A 182 7.61 -13.83 8.39
C TRP A 182 7.62 -15.35 8.41
N GLU A 183 7.12 -15.94 9.49
CA GLU A 183 7.03 -17.38 9.67
C GLU A 183 5.58 -17.84 9.52
N GLU A 184 5.35 -19.00 8.90
CA GLU A 184 4.02 -19.62 8.89
C GLU A 184 3.56 -19.92 10.32
N THR A 185 2.26 -19.71 10.58
CA THR A 185 1.71 -19.95 11.92
C THR A 185 0.26 -20.45 11.86
N SER A 186 -0.16 -21.13 12.93
CA SER A 186 -1.56 -21.45 13.20
C SER A 186 -2.24 -20.41 14.11
N GLU A 187 -1.48 -19.44 14.62
CA GLU A 187 -1.99 -18.32 15.43
C GLU A 187 -2.91 -17.43 14.60
N GLN A 188 -4.07 -17.08 15.15
CA GLN A 188 -5.08 -16.25 14.47
C GLN A 188 -5.19 -14.88 15.12
N ILE A 189 -5.73 -13.92 14.35
CA ILE A 189 -6.11 -12.62 14.87
C ILE A 189 -7.17 -12.80 15.95
N ASP A 190 -6.95 -12.21 17.12
CA ASP A 190 -7.88 -12.25 18.25
C ASP A 190 -9.10 -11.38 17.96
N ARG A 191 -10.09 -11.97 17.26
CA ARG A 191 -11.31 -11.28 16.88
C ARG A 191 -12.20 -10.93 18.07
N ALA A 192 -12.10 -11.68 19.16
CA ALA A 192 -12.83 -11.36 20.39
C ALA A 192 -12.38 -10.01 20.92
N LEU A 193 -11.06 -9.77 21.03
CA LEU A 193 -10.50 -8.48 21.44
C LEU A 193 -10.96 -7.33 20.53
N LEU A 194 -11.03 -7.57 19.21
CA LEU A 194 -11.46 -6.55 18.24
C LEU A 194 -12.97 -6.24 18.29
N MET A 195 -13.79 -7.12 18.87
CA MET A 195 -15.23 -6.94 19.06
C MET A 195 -15.58 -6.33 20.41
N GLU A 196 -14.61 -6.23 21.33
CA GLU A 196 -14.79 -5.52 22.59
C GLU A 196 -15.06 -4.02 22.36
N ARG A 197 -15.79 -3.40 23.28
CA ARG A 197 -16.16 -1.98 23.20
C ARG A 197 -15.02 -1.06 23.67
N ASP A 198 -13.83 -1.30 23.17
CA ASP A 198 -12.66 -0.47 23.44
C ASP A 198 -12.75 0.85 22.64
N PRO A 199 -12.37 2.00 23.24
CA PRO A 199 -12.33 3.25 22.52
C PRO A 199 -11.26 3.18 21.41
N ILE A 200 -11.59 3.71 20.23
CA ILE A 200 -10.62 3.88 19.16
C ILE A 200 -9.76 5.10 19.50
N LEU A 201 -8.50 4.87 19.87
CA LEU A 201 -7.54 5.94 20.21
C LEU A 201 -7.05 6.67 18.97
N PHE A 202 -6.93 5.94 17.87
CA PHE A 202 -6.51 6.47 16.58
C PHE A 202 -7.15 5.68 15.46
N PHE A 203 -7.65 6.39 14.46
CA PHE A 203 -8.16 5.80 13.22
C PHE A 203 -7.72 6.66 12.06
N ASP A 204 -7.23 6.00 11.02
CA ASP A 204 -7.00 6.65 9.76
C ASP A 204 -7.11 5.67 8.59
N GLU A 205 -7.39 6.20 7.41
CA GLU A 205 -7.40 5.46 6.15
C GLU A 205 -6.57 6.21 5.12
N VAL A 206 -5.50 5.57 4.63
CA VAL A 206 -4.54 6.14 3.69
C VAL A 206 -4.68 5.40 2.36
N VAL A 207 -5.08 6.12 1.31
CA VAL A 207 -5.07 5.61 -0.07
C VAL A 207 -3.65 5.75 -0.62
N LEU A 208 -3.13 4.66 -1.19
CA LEU A 208 -1.79 4.60 -1.79
C LEU A 208 -1.87 4.86 -3.30
N TYR A 209 -2.83 4.22 -3.98
CA TYR A 209 -3.14 4.52 -5.37
C TYR A 209 -4.58 4.11 -5.72
N GLU A 210 -5.09 4.74 -6.78
CA GLU A 210 -6.42 4.45 -7.37
C GLU A 210 -6.40 4.69 -8.89
N SER A 211 -7.25 3.99 -9.64
CA SER A 211 -7.50 4.21 -11.07
C SER A 211 -8.91 3.76 -11.41
N ASP A 212 -9.60 4.52 -12.26
CA ASP A 212 -10.95 4.19 -12.76
C ASP A 212 -10.90 3.35 -14.03
N LEU A 213 -9.72 2.82 -14.37
CA LEU A 213 -9.54 1.82 -15.42
C LEU A 213 -10.03 2.31 -16.80
N ASP A 214 -9.79 3.59 -17.11
CA ASP A 214 -10.35 4.27 -18.28
C ASP A 214 -11.89 4.13 -18.37
N ASP A 215 -12.58 4.36 -17.23
CA ASP A 215 -14.03 4.20 -17.05
C ASP A 215 -14.56 2.74 -17.15
N ASN A 216 -13.68 1.73 -17.08
CA ASN A 216 -14.07 0.31 -17.14
C ASN A 216 -14.14 -0.38 -15.77
N GLY A 217 -14.04 0.39 -14.69
CA GLY A 217 -14.15 -0.13 -13.34
C GLY A 217 -13.37 0.71 -12.34
N VAL A 218 -12.69 0.04 -11.42
CA VAL A 218 -11.88 0.69 -10.39
C VAL A 218 -10.85 -0.28 -9.84
N ALA A 219 -9.63 0.20 -9.63
CA ALA A 219 -8.58 -0.46 -8.87
C ALA A 219 -8.09 0.49 -7.77
N GLN A 220 -8.10 0.02 -6.52
CA GLN A 220 -7.70 0.84 -5.36
C GLN A 220 -6.83 0.04 -4.40
N MET A 221 -5.75 0.65 -3.92
CA MET A 221 -4.93 0.16 -2.80
C MET A 221 -5.01 1.15 -1.63
N SER A 222 -5.51 0.70 -0.48
CA SER A 222 -5.56 1.51 0.74
C SER A 222 -5.13 0.74 1.99
N ALA A 223 -4.63 1.48 2.98
CA ALA A 223 -4.29 0.99 4.31
C ALA A 223 -5.19 1.67 5.35
N LYS A 224 -5.99 0.87 6.05
CA LYS A 224 -6.93 1.31 7.09
C LYS A 224 -6.44 0.84 8.44
N LEU A 225 -6.23 1.78 9.36
CA LEU A 225 -5.57 1.56 10.63
C LEU A 225 -6.51 1.89 11.79
N ARG A 226 -6.52 1.03 12.80
CA ARG A 226 -7.17 1.26 14.09
C ARG A 226 -6.16 1.01 15.20
N VAL A 227 -6.06 1.92 16.16
CA VAL A 227 -5.30 1.75 17.41
C VAL A 227 -6.28 1.80 18.57
N MET A 228 -6.18 0.80 19.44
CA MET A 228 -6.99 0.59 20.64
C MET A 228 -6.03 0.51 21.84
N PRO A 229 -6.53 0.60 23.09
CA PRO A 229 -5.68 0.58 24.28
C PRO A 229 -4.81 -0.67 24.41
N ARG A 230 -5.28 -1.81 23.87
CA ARG A 230 -4.61 -3.12 24.00
C ARG A 230 -4.10 -3.69 22.68
N ALA A 231 -4.31 -3.02 21.55
CA ALA A 231 -3.91 -3.56 20.24
C ALA A 231 -3.87 -2.47 19.17
N TRP A 232 -3.26 -2.79 18.04
CA TRP A 232 -3.52 -2.13 16.77
C TRP A 232 -3.90 -3.16 15.70
N LEU A 233 -4.68 -2.73 14.72
CA LEU A 233 -5.09 -3.51 13.56
C LEU A 233 -4.90 -2.65 12.32
N LEU A 234 -4.14 -3.17 11.35
CA LEU A 234 -3.99 -2.59 10.03
C LEU A 234 -4.61 -3.54 8.99
N LEU A 235 -5.47 -3.00 8.14
CA LEU A 235 -6.01 -3.66 6.95
C LEU A 235 -5.40 -2.99 5.73
N LEU A 236 -4.48 -3.68 5.06
CA LEU A 236 -4.04 -3.33 3.71
C LEU A 236 -4.96 -4.04 2.74
N ARG A 237 -5.63 -3.31 1.84
CA ARG A 237 -6.55 -3.87 0.87
C ARG A 237 -6.25 -3.33 -0.52
N PHE A 238 -6.03 -4.27 -1.44
CA PHE A 238 -6.22 -4.04 -2.86
C PHE A 238 -7.61 -4.52 -3.27
N TRP A 239 -8.40 -3.66 -3.88
CA TRP A 239 -9.72 -3.96 -4.43
C TRP A 239 -9.75 -3.59 -5.91
N LEU A 240 -10.30 -4.49 -6.71
CA LEU A 240 -10.44 -4.34 -8.15
C LEU A 240 -11.85 -4.78 -8.55
N ARG A 241 -12.53 -3.93 -9.30
CA ARG A 241 -13.76 -4.26 -10.02
C ARG A 241 -13.54 -3.90 -11.47
N VAL A 242 -13.76 -4.85 -12.38
CA VAL A 242 -13.79 -4.59 -13.81
C VAL A 242 -15.21 -4.84 -14.27
N ASP A 243 -15.90 -3.79 -14.70
CA ASP A 243 -17.34 -3.79 -14.91
C ASP A 243 -17.75 -4.82 -15.97
N GLY A 244 -18.80 -5.58 -15.66
CA GLY A 244 -19.27 -6.69 -16.50
C GLY A 244 -18.31 -7.91 -16.59
N CYS A 245 -17.14 -7.85 -15.95
CA CYS A 245 -16.13 -8.91 -15.98
C CYS A 245 -15.99 -9.60 -14.62
N MET A 246 -15.33 -8.98 -13.64
CA MET A 246 -14.95 -9.64 -12.40
C MET A 246 -14.80 -8.67 -11.22
N VAL A 247 -14.78 -9.24 -10.02
CA VAL A 247 -14.37 -8.57 -8.77
C VAL A 247 -13.19 -9.34 -8.16
N ARG A 248 -12.20 -8.62 -7.64
CA ARG A 248 -11.03 -9.15 -6.94
C ARG A 248 -10.75 -8.32 -5.70
N VAL A 249 -10.43 -8.98 -4.60
CA VAL A 249 -10.05 -8.37 -3.33
C VAL A 249 -8.86 -9.13 -2.78
N ARG A 250 -7.74 -8.44 -2.51
CA ARG A 250 -6.58 -8.98 -1.80
C ARG A 250 -6.39 -8.19 -0.51
N GLU A 251 -6.51 -8.86 0.62
CA GLU A 251 -6.40 -8.24 1.94
C GLU A 251 -5.23 -8.84 2.71
N ALA A 252 -4.48 -7.97 3.40
CA ALA A 252 -3.56 -8.35 4.45
C ALA A 252 -3.98 -7.64 5.74
N ARG A 253 -4.43 -8.41 6.73
CA ARG A 253 -4.73 -7.92 8.07
C ARG A 253 -3.54 -8.18 8.97
N LEU A 254 -2.92 -7.11 9.47
CA LEU A 254 -1.84 -7.19 10.45
C LEU A 254 -2.38 -6.75 11.81
N PHE A 255 -2.12 -7.55 12.83
CA PHE A 255 -2.63 -7.36 14.17
C PHE A 255 -1.53 -7.57 15.19
N CYS A 256 -1.44 -6.67 16.16
CA CYS A 256 -0.54 -6.81 17.29
C CYS A 256 -1.28 -6.45 18.57
N ARG A 257 -1.25 -7.39 19.53
CA ARG A 257 -1.64 -7.12 20.91
C ARG A 257 -0.52 -6.36 21.59
N THR A 258 -0.86 -5.41 22.44
CA THR A 258 0.12 -4.51 23.07
C THR A 258 -0.03 -4.45 24.60
N ASP A 259 -0.89 -5.30 25.15
CA ASP A 259 -1.22 -5.45 26.57
C ASP A 259 -0.10 -6.08 27.42
N SER A 260 0.87 -6.74 26.81
CA SER A 260 2.09 -7.22 27.47
C SER A 260 3.35 -6.92 26.65
N ALA A 261 4.52 -7.03 27.29
CA ALA A 261 5.81 -6.83 26.63
C ALA A 261 6.11 -7.92 25.59
N GLU A 262 5.70 -9.16 25.83
CA GLU A 262 5.85 -10.24 24.83
C GLU A 262 4.89 -10.03 23.65
N ALA A 263 3.64 -9.65 23.95
CA ALA A 263 2.61 -9.47 22.93
C ALA A 263 2.97 -8.34 21.95
N ARG A 264 3.50 -7.21 22.43
CA ARG A 264 3.79 -6.03 21.58
C ARG A 264 4.90 -6.24 20.57
N SER A 265 5.67 -7.32 20.67
CA SER A 265 6.69 -7.69 19.69
C SER A 265 6.19 -8.76 18.71
N ARG A 266 5.00 -9.34 18.92
CA ARG A 266 4.43 -10.36 18.04
C ARG A 266 3.32 -9.78 17.18
N ILE A 267 3.47 -9.89 15.87
CA ILE A 267 2.51 -9.43 14.89
C ILE A 267 1.97 -10.65 14.15
N ILE A 268 0.64 -10.78 14.10
CA ILE A 268 -0.04 -11.78 13.30
C ILE A 268 -0.52 -11.14 12.00
N ARG A 269 -0.27 -11.81 10.87
CA ARG A 269 -0.71 -11.40 9.55
C ARG A 269 -1.57 -12.48 8.91
N GLU A 270 -2.82 -12.12 8.63
CA GLU A 270 -3.78 -12.91 7.85
C GLU A 270 -3.84 -12.33 6.43
N VAL A 271 -3.48 -13.13 5.42
CA VAL A 271 -3.58 -12.76 4.01
C VAL A 271 -4.72 -13.55 3.39
N LYS A 272 -5.64 -12.85 2.71
CA LYS A 272 -6.80 -13.46 2.04
C LYS A 272 -6.99 -12.86 0.66
N TRP A 273 -7.01 -13.70 -0.38
CA TRP A 273 -7.29 -13.28 -1.74
C TRP A 273 -8.58 -13.94 -2.23
N CYS A 274 -9.50 -13.11 -2.69
CA CYS A 274 -10.74 -13.52 -3.29
C CYS A 274 -10.87 -12.91 -4.68
N GLU A 275 -11.37 -13.67 -5.64
CA GLU A 275 -11.75 -13.16 -6.94
C GLU A 275 -12.87 -14.01 -7.55
N GLY A 276 -13.67 -13.42 -8.42
CA GLY A 276 -14.68 -14.13 -9.16
C GLY A 276 -15.28 -13.29 -10.28
N GLU A 277 -15.61 -13.95 -11.39
CA GLU A 277 -16.44 -13.35 -12.43
C GLU A 277 -17.86 -13.15 -11.93
N PHE A 278 -18.53 -12.07 -12.37
CA PHE A 278 -19.91 -11.77 -11.94
C PHE A 278 -20.88 -12.94 -12.16
N GLY A 279 -20.74 -13.69 -13.26
CA GLY A 279 -21.57 -14.85 -13.54
C GLY A 279 -21.42 -15.97 -12.50
N THR A 280 -20.18 -16.28 -12.12
CA THR A 280 -19.85 -17.30 -11.11
C THR A 280 -20.31 -16.86 -9.72
N LEU A 281 -20.07 -15.59 -9.36
CA LEU A 281 -20.53 -15.02 -8.09
C LEU A 281 -22.06 -15.05 -7.99
N ARG A 282 -22.76 -14.67 -9.06
CA ARG A 282 -24.21 -14.73 -9.13
C ARG A 282 -24.75 -16.15 -8.96
N ALA A 283 -24.11 -17.14 -9.58
CA ALA A 283 -24.50 -18.55 -9.43
C ALA A 283 -24.34 -19.03 -7.98
N ALA A 284 -23.44 -18.44 -7.21
CA ALA A 284 -23.25 -18.70 -5.78
C ALA A 284 -24.13 -17.84 -4.85
N GLY A 285 -25.06 -17.05 -5.40
CA GLY A 285 -26.00 -16.22 -4.63
C GLY A 285 -25.49 -14.82 -4.31
N ALA A 286 -24.35 -14.39 -4.85
CA ALA A 286 -23.90 -13.01 -4.76
C ALA A 286 -24.65 -12.09 -5.74
N PRO A 287 -24.58 -10.77 -5.56
CA PRO A 287 -24.98 -9.81 -6.58
C PRO A 287 -24.21 -10.00 -7.89
N GLY A 288 -24.92 -9.85 -9.02
CA GLY A 288 -24.37 -10.05 -10.37
C GLY A 288 -24.03 -8.77 -11.13
N ASP A 289 -24.09 -7.62 -10.48
CA ASP A 289 -23.82 -6.30 -11.06
C ASP A 289 -22.82 -5.50 -10.23
N GLY A 290 -22.17 -4.52 -10.88
CA GLY A 290 -21.10 -3.72 -10.30
C GLY A 290 -21.49 -2.86 -9.08
N PRO A 291 -22.68 -2.21 -9.03
CA PRO A 291 -23.08 -1.36 -7.91
C PRO A 291 -23.10 -2.04 -6.54
N ALA A 292 -23.34 -3.35 -6.48
CA ALA A 292 -23.26 -4.09 -5.22
C ALA A 292 -21.83 -4.27 -4.67
N TYR A 293 -20.83 -3.99 -5.51
CA TYR A 293 -19.41 -3.95 -5.17
C TYR A 293 -18.94 -2.49 -5.30
N ALA A 294 -19.59 -1.59 -4.56
CA ALA A 294 -19.33 -0.15 -4.65
C ALA A 294 -17.96 0.28 -4.10
N ASP A 295 -17.45 -0.48 -3.12
CA ASP A 295 -16.15 -0.27 -2.49
C ASP A 295 -15.55 -1.61 -2.03
N GLY A 296 -14.31 -1.55 -1.50
CA GLY A 296 -13.61 -2.72 -1.01
C GLY A 296 -14.26 -3.39 0.21
N ASP A 297 -14.97 -2.65 1.06
CA ASP A 297 -15.67 -3.20 2.24
C ASP A 297 -16.90 -4.01 1.79
N ALA A 298 -17.71 -3.46 0.87
CA ALA A 298 -18.83 -4.14 0.24
C ALA A 298 -18.38 -5.41 -0.50
N ALA A 299 -17.31 -5.32 -1.31
CA ALA A 299 -16.78 -6.47 -2.04
C ALA A 299 -16.28 -7.57 -1.11
N SER A 300 -15.54 -7.22 -0.05
CA SER A 300 -15.07 -8.17 0.96
C SER A 300 -16.25 -8.86 1.68
N GLY A 301 -17.30 -8.10 2.02
CA GLY A 301 -18.53 -8.62 2.62
C GLY A 301 -19.26 -9.62 1.72
N VAL A 302 -19.35 -9.34 0.41
CA VAL A 302 -19.94 -10.28 -0.56
C VAL A 302 -19.14 -11.58 -0.63
N PHE A 303 -17.81 -11.52 -0.76
CA PHE A 303 -16.96 -12.72 -0.76
C PHE A 303 -17.04 -13.51 0.55
N GLN A 304 -17.25 -12.84 1.68
CA GLN A 304 -17.50 -13.51 2.95
C GLN A 304 -18.85 -14.26 2.94
N ALA A 305 -19.90 -13.66 2.38
CA ALA A 305 -21.23 -14.26 2.33
C ALA A 305 -21.31 -15.50 1.41
N VAL A 306 -20.52 -15.53 0.33
CA VAL A 306 -20.49 -16.67 -0.62
C VAL A 306 -19.31 -17.61 -0.44
N ALA A 307 -18.56 -17.47 0.66
CA ALA A 307 -17.43 -18.35 0.94
C ALA A 307 -17.84 -19.84 0.93
N PRO A 308 -17.02 -20.75 0.37
CA PRO A 308 -15.65 -20.53 -0.10
C PRO A 308 -15.55 -20.07 -1.57
N THR A 309 -16.67 -19.75 -2.24
CA THR A 309 -16.66 -19.29 -3.62
C THR A 309 -15.75 -18.09 -3.80
N GLY A 310 -14.84 -18.20 -4.76
CA GLY A 310 -13.91 -17.13 -5.11
C GLY A 310 -12.68 -17.03 -4.21
N LEU A 311 -12.57 -17.79 -3.12
CA LEU A 311 -11.34 -17.84 -2.33
C LEU A 311 -10.21 -18.47 -3.16
N LYS A 312 -9.10 -17.73 -3.33
CA LYS A 312 -7.92 -18.17 -4.09
C LYS A 312 -6.71 -18.43 -3.21
N HIS A 313 -6.57 -17.66 -2.14
CA HIS A 313 -5.45 -17.76 -1.23
C HIS A 313 -5.87 -17.40 0.19
N PHE A 314 -5.37 -18.16 1.15
CA PHE A 314 -5.45 -17.85 2.57
C PHE A 314 -4.15 -18.29 3.22
N ALA A 315 -3.50 -17.39 3.95
CA ALA A 315 -2.26 -17.69 4.68
C ALA A 315 -2.22 -16.93 6.01
N LEU A 316 -1.67 -17.61 7.01
CA LEU A 316 -1.38 -17.05 8.32
C LEU A 316 0.12 -17.03 8.51
N SER A 317 0.63 -15.88 8.95
CA SER A 317 2.05 -15.72 9.26
C SER A 317 2.23 -14.86 10.49
N LYS A 318 3.36 -15.01 11.17
CA LYS A 318 3.75 -14.19 12.30
C LYS A 318 5.10 -13.55 12.05
N LEU A 319 5.29 -12.37 12.62
CA LEU A 319 6.57 -11.67 12.68
C LEU A 319 6.87 -11.38 14.14
N THR A 320 8.09 -11.72 14.58
CA THR A 320 8.57 -11.37 15.91
C THR A 320 9.61 -10.26 15.80
N MET A 321 9.27 -9.07 16.30
CA MET A 321 10.19 -7.95 16.35
C MET A 321 11.27 -8.20 17.42
N PRO A 322 12.57 -7.97 17.12
CA PRO A 322 13.62 -8.11 18.11
C PRO A 322 13.46 -7.11 19.25
N THR A 323 13.56 -7.55 20.50
CA THR A 323 13.69 -6.63 21.63
C THR A 323 15.18 -6.41 21.88
N LYS A 324 15.68 -5.17 21.88
CA LYS A 324 17.04 -4.90 22.35
C LYS A 324 17.19 -5.44 23.77
N THR A 325 17.95 -6.52 23.95
CA THR A 325 18.42 -6.95 25.27
C THR A 325 19.22 -5.78 25.81
N SER A 326 18.82 -5.21 26.96
CA SER A 326 19.69 -4.23 27.62
C SER A 326 21.00 -4.97 27.92
N HIS A 327 22.08 -4.61 27.24
CA HIS A 327 23.40 -4.96 27.74
C HIS A 327 23.54 -4.28 29.10
N ALA A 328 23.45 -5.10 30.15
CA ALA A 328 23.85 -4.74 31.51
C ALA A 328 25.38 -4.72 31.59
#